data_AF-A0A7X5BED9-F1
#
_entry.id   AF-A0A7X5BED9-F1
#
_cell.length_a   1.000
_cell.length_b   1.000
_cell.length_c   1.000
_cell.angle_alpha   90.00
_cell.angle_beta   90.00
_cell.angle_gamma   90.00
#
_symmetry.space_group_name_H-M   'P 1'
#
loop_
_entity.id
_entity.type
_entity.pdbx_description
1 polymer ?
#
loop_
_entity_poly.entity_id
_entity_poly.type
_entity_poly.pdbx_seq_one_letter_code
_entity_poly.pdbx_strand_id
1 'polypeptide(L)' 'MSKAKSTPMTPSAAARIQGAQAKANGGQVAKGSFAARAQSAAAKNSK' A
#
# COMPACT_ATOMS: atom_id res chain seq x y z
N MET A 1 -20.17 -17.33 8.55
CA MET A 1 -19.28 -16.41 7.80
C MET A 1 -17.93 -16.35 8.52
N SER A 2 -16.99 -17.20 8.14
CA SER A 2 -15.62 -17.18 8.67
C SER A 2 -14.97 -15.85 8.27
N LYS A 3 -14.61 -15.03 9.27
CA LYS A 3 -13.93 -13.76 9.06
C LYS A 3 -12.56 -14.08 8.45
N ALA A 4 -12.43 -13.86 7.14
CA ALA A 4 -11.14 -14.01 6.46
C ALA A 4 -10.11 -13.17 7.22
N LYS A 5 -9.05 -13.82 7.70
CA LYS A 5 -7.99 -13.15 8.45
C LYS A 5 -7.25 -12.21 7.51
N SER A 6 -7.69 -10.95 7.46
CA SER A 6 -7.04 -9.91 6.67
C SER A 6 -5.69 -9.60 7.30
N THR A 7 -4.60 -9.81 6.56
CA THR A 7 -3.29 -9.32 6.96
C THR A 7 -3.30 -7.80 6.84
N PRO A 8 -3.15 -7.05 7.95
CA PRO A 8 -3.16 -5.59 7.89
C PRO A 8 -1.96 -5.10 7.08
N MET A 9 -2.21 -4.13 6.20
CA MET A 9 -1.14 -3.41 5.51
C MET A 9 -0.33 -2.61 6.52
N THR A 10 0.98 -2.80 6.53
CA THR A 10 1.90 -2.08 7.43
C THR A 10 2.59 -0.92 6.70
N PRO A 11 3.09 0.10 7.43
CA PRO A 11 3.84 1.19 6.82
C PRO A 11 5.07 0.70 6.03
N SER A 12 5.78 -0.30 6.54
CA SER A 12 6.94 -0.91 5.86
C SER A 12 6.55 -1.60 4.55
N ALA A 13 5.44 -2.36 4.54
CA ALA A 13 4.93 -2.96 3.32
C ALA A 13 4.50 -1.91 2.30
N ALA A 14 3.80 -0.85 2.73
CA ALA A 14 3.40 0.24 1.86
C ALA A 14 4.60 0.99 1.25
N ALA A 15 5.67 1.23 2.01
CA ALA A 15 6.90 1.85 1.51
C ALA A 15 7.57 0.99 0.41
N ARG A 16 7.60 -0.34 0.60
CA ARG A 16 8.13 -1.27 -0.42
C ARG A 16 7.30 -1.21 -1.71
N ILE A 17 5.97 -1.21 -1.58
CA ILE A 17 5.05 -1.14 -2.72
C ILE A 17 5.21 0.20 -3.45
N GLN A 18 5.29 1.31 -2.71
CA GLN A 18 5.52 2.63 -3.27
C GLN A 18 6.84 2.68 -4.04
N GLY A 19 7.94 2.19 -3.46
CA GLY A 19 9.25 2.21 -4.10
C GLY A 19 9.30 1.39 -5.38
N ALA A 20 8.69 0.20 -5.40
CA ALA A 20 8.59 -0.62 -6.60
C ALA A 20 7.81 0.09 -7.71
N GLN A 21 6.68 0.72 -7.34
CA GLN A 21 5.85 1.43 -8.31
C GLN A 21 6.50 2.72 -8.82
N ALA A 22 7.12 3.50 -7.94
CA ALA A 22 7.86 4.70 -8.31
C ALA A 22 9.01 4.37 -9.27
N LYS A 23 9.79 3.31 -8.99
CA LYS A 23 10.85 2.85 -9.90
C LYS A 23 10.33 2.50 -11.29
N ALA A 24 9.16 1.86 -11.36
CA ALA A 24 8.54 1.48 -12.64
C ALA A 24 7.93 2.68 -13.41
N ASN A 25 7.60 3.79 -12.73
CA ASN A 25 6.90 4.94 -13.32
C ASN A 25 7.71 6.25 -13.22
N GLY A 26 9.04 6.17 -13.26
CA GLY A 26 9.90 7.37 -13.29
C GLY A 26 9.81 8.25 -12.03
N GLY A 27 9.60 7.64 -10.88
CA GLY A 27 9.45 8.32 -9.58
C GLY A 27 8.01 8.65 -9.21
N GLN A 28 7.03 8.35 -10.06
CA GLN A 28 5.63 8.72 -9.82
C GLN A 28 4.80 7.54 -9.30
N VAL A 29 3.79 7.84 -8.49
CA VAL A 29 2.76 6.89 -8.10
C VAL A 29 1.42 7.38 -8.64
N ALA A 30 0.86 6.65 -9.60
CA ALA A 30 -0.40 7.02 -10.21
C ALA A 30 -1.56 6.98 -9.19
N LYS A 31 -2.47 7.96 -9.26
CA LYS A 31 -3.67 8.00 -8.44
C LYS A 31 -4.55 6.78 -8.76
N GLY A 32 -5.03 6.10 -7.72
CA GLY A 32 -5.85 4.89 -7.85
C GLY A 32 -5.05 3.60 -8.09
N SER A 33 -3.73 3.69 -8.22
CA SER A 33 -2.84 2.52 -8.29
C SER A 33 -2.85 1.68 -7.00
N PHE A 34 -2.30 0.48 -7.11
CA PHE A 34 -2.11 -0.41 -5.97
C PHE A 34 -1.27 0.25 -4.86
N ALA A 35 -0.19 0.97 -5.20
CA ALA A 35 0.59 1.70 -4.20
C ALA A 35 -0.24 2.76 -3.45
N ALA A 36 -1.08 3.52 -4.15
CA ALA A 36 -1.96 4.51 -3.51
C ALA A 36 -2.96 3.85 -2.54
N ARG A 37 -3.49 2.67 -2.90
CA ARG A 37 -4.38 1.88 -2.02
C ARG A 37 -3.62 1.31 -0.82
N ALA A 38 -2.39 0.81 -1.03
CA ALA A 38 -1.54 0.28 0.03
C ALA A 38 -1.17 1.36 1.06
N GLN A 39 -0.79 2.56 0.62
CA GLN A 39 -0.53 3.68 1.52
C GLN A 39 -1.78 4.07 2.31
N SER A 40 -2.94 4.14 1.66
CA SER A 40 -4.21 4.43 2.33
C SER A 40 -4.56 3.39 3.39
N ALA A 41 -4.29 2.11 3.13
CA ALA A 41 -4.52 1.03 4.07
C ALA A 41 -3.52 1.08 5.24
N ALA A 42 -2.24 1.35 4.98
CA ALA A 42 -1.23 1.52 6.03
C ALA A 42 -1.57 2.67 6.97
N ALA A 43 -1.99 3.82 6.43
CA ALA A 43 -2.40 4.98 7.23
C ALA A 43 -3.64 4.71 8.09
N LYS A 44 -4.57 3.87 7.61
CA LYS A 44 -5.74 3.44 8.39
C LYS A 44 -5.40 2.45 9.50
N ASN A 45 -4.33 1.66 9.31
CA ASN A 45 -3.89 0.64 10.24
C ASN A 45 -2.84 1.14 11.25
N SER A 46 -2.26 2.33 11.05
CA SER A 46 -1.26 2.94 11.93
C SER A 46 -1.87 3.71 13.11
N LYS A 47 -3.03 3.27 13.61
CA LYS A 47 -3.67 3.83 14.81
C LYS A 47 -3.03 3.31 16.08
#